data_AF-A0A4S8QF82-F1
#
_entry.id   AF-A0A4S8QF82-F1
#
_cell.length_a   1.000
_cell.length_b   1.000
_cell.length_c   1.000
_cell.angle_alpha   90.00
_cell.angle_beta   90.00
_cell.angle_gamma   90.00
#
_symmetry.space_group_name_H-M   'P 1'
#
loop_
_entity.id
_entity.type
_entity.pdbx_description
1 polymer ?
#
loop_
_entity_poly.entity_id
_entity_poly.type
_entity_poly.pdbx_seq_one_letter_code
_entity_poly.pdbx_strand_id
1 'polypeptide(L)'
;MKELLDYPKRVDLPAEMRRRTHLISHTLIQEALGRGWKVSAVVGEMRASAHSRPQRRWPSSDLFRIDAGACELGIQIRDKPKRIPHVDSPDEARRRARGEWVYAHKYDFIPTGLLQLRLYRGTSEEYSWVDNERAPLEDRVEAIVNRIQKATDHVLEIRAQQRLREAEERRRREEVQRQRQRAVKYDSWVGALELMQQRHQRHAELTEFLAALESRTDEVSDSDMRRHFDTFIGWARGHLEATDPLRNPPIPVEDPPDMDFAEWTHWKERLERRAW
;
A
#
# COMPACT_ATOMS: atom_id res chain seq x y z
N MET A 1 -23.47 18.28 23.04
CA MET A 1 -24.62 19.16 22.72
C MET A 1 -24.41 20.61 23.15
N LYS A 2 -23.78 20.85 24.32
CA LYS A 2 -23.50 22.19 24.86
C LYS A 2 -22.91 23.18 23.84
N GLU A 3 -21.97 22.75 23.01
CA GLU A 3 -21.34 23.58 21.96
C GLU A 3 -22.30 24.15 20.89
N LEU A 4 -23.35 23.43 20.47
CA LEU A 4 -24.30 23.94 19.47
C LEU A 4 -25.32 24.90 20.10
N LEU A 5 -25.63 24.69 21.38
CA LEU A 5 -26.54 25.53 22.16
C LEU A 5 -25.86 26.83 22.61
N ASP A 6 -24.61 26.76 23.04
CA ASP A 6 -23.82 27.90 23.53
C ASP A 6 -23.45 28.86 22.39
N TYR A 7 -23.40 28.38 21.14
CA TYR A 7 -22.99 29.17 19.98
C TYR A 7 -24.02 29.11 18.83
N PRO A 8 -25.20 29.74 18.98
CA PRO A 8 -26.26 29.70 17.97
C PRO A 8 -25.85 30.36 16.64
N LYS A 9 -24.87 31.28 16.65
CA LYS A 9 -24.30 31.90 15.44
C LYS A 9 -23.53 30.92 14.54
N ARG A 10 -23.17 29.74 15.06
CA ARG A 10 -22.53 28.69 14.27
C ARG A 10 -23.47 28.11 13.22
N VAL A 11 -24.76 28.10 13.52
CA VAL A 11 -25.82 27.73 12.59
C VAL A 11 -26.42 29.03 12.07
N ASP A 12 -25.77 29.58 11.04
CA ASP A 12 -26.18 30.83 10.37
C ASP A 12 -27.43 30.60 9.52
N LEU A 13 -28.53 30.30 10.20
CA LEU A 13 -29.85 30.00 9.65
C LEU A 13 -30.92 30.84 10.36
N PRO A 14 -32.05 31.12 9.68
CA PRO A 14 -33.24 31.69 10.29
C PRO A 14 -33.71 30.92 11.53
N ALA A 15 -34.42 31.60 12.44
CA ALA A 15 -34.78 31.06 13.75
C ALA A 15 -35.56 29.72 13.68
N GLU A 16 -36.48 29.59 12.72
CA GLU A 16 -37.26 28.37 12.51
C GLU A 16 -36.38 27.20 12.04
N MET A 17 -35.58 27.41 11.00
CA MET A 17 -34.63 26.43 10.47
C MET A 17 -33.59 26.01 11.52
N ARG A 18 -33.16 26.93 12.39
CA ARG A 18 -32.26 26.63 13.50
C ARG A 18 -32.88 25.69 14.52
N ARG A 19 -34.16 25.89 14.88
CA ARG A 19 -34.87 24.96 15.79
C ARG A 19 -34.95 23.56 15.18
N ARG A 20 -35.35 23.45 13.92
CA ARG A 20 -35.38 22.18 13.19
C ARG A 20 -34.00 21.50 13.14
N THR A 21 -32.96 22.28 12.86
CA THR A 21 -31.56 21.80 12.88
C THR A 21 -31.18 21.21 14.24
N HIS A 22 -31.56 21.86 15.34
CA HIS A 22 -31.30 21.34 16.68
C HIS A 22 -32.05 20.04 16.96
N LEU A 23 -33.32 19.93 16.53
CA LEU A 23 -34.11 18.71 16.67
C LEU A 23 -33.49 17.56 15.89
N ILE A 24 -33.22 17.75 14.59
CA ILE A 24 -32.58 16.75 13.74
C ILE A 24 -31.23 16.31 14.33
N SER A 25 -30.41 17.28 14.76
CA SER A 25 -29.11 16.98 15.38
C SER A 25 -29.27 16.19 16.67
N HIS A 26 -30.24 16.55 17.53
CA HIS A 26 -30.51 15.85 18.77
C HIS A 26 -30.91 14.39 18.50
N THR A 27 -31.89 14.17 17.62
CA THR A 27 -32.38 12.83 17.29
C THR A 27 -31.26 11.97 16.70
N LEU A 28 -30.48 12.49 15.75
CA LEU A 28 -29.34 11.76 15.18
C LEU A 28 -28.30 11.37 16.24
N ILE A 29 -28.04 12.25 17.20
CA ILE A 29 -27.10 11.98 18.29
C ILE A 29 -27.67 10.91 19.23
N GLN A 30 -28.95 10.98 19.61
CA GLN A 30 -29.58 9.98 20.47
C GLN A 30 -29.59 8.60 19.79
N GLU A 31 -29.96 8.53 18.51
CA GLU A 31 -29.93 7.29 17.73
C GLU A 31 -28.51 6.71 17.62
N ALA A 32 -27.51 7.56 17.35
CA ALA A 32 -26.13 7.12 17.29
C ALA A 32 -25.63 6.57 18.62
N LEU A 33 -25.91 7.27 19.73
CA LEU A 33 -25.54 6.82 21.07
C LEU A 33 -26.29 5.54 21.47
N GLY A 34 -27.58 5.42 21.13
CA GLY A 34 -28.38 4.22 21.36
C GLY A 34 -27.84 2.99 20.64
N ARG A 35 -27.20 3.18 19.48
CA ARG A 35 -26.48 2.13 18.73
C ARG A 35 -25.05 1.88 19.21
N GLY A 36 -24.60 2.57 20.26
CA GLY A 36 -23.25 2.47 20.81
C GLY A 36 -22.16 3.17 19.99
N TRP A 37 -22.54 4.06 19.06
CA TRP A 37 -21.59 4.81 18.25
C TRP A 37 -21.00 5.98 19.03
N LYS A 38 -19.78 6.36 18.68
CA LYS A 38 -19.11 7.51 19.29
C LYS A 38 -19.54 8.78 18.57
N VAL A 39 -19.92 9.79 19.35
CA VAL A 39 -20.29 11.11 18.83
C VAL A 39 -19.33 12.15 19.37
N SER A 40 -18.70 12.90 18.48
CA SER A 40 -17.73 13.95 18.80
C SER A 40 -18.25 15.31 18.35
N ALA A 41 -18.37 16.27 19.27
CA ALA A 41 -18.69 17.64 18.90
C ALA A 41 -17.45 18.29 18.26
N VAL A 42 -17.62 19.02 17.16
CA VAL A 42 -16.54 19.84 16.61
C VAL A 42 -16.53 21.14 17.42
N VAL A 43 -15.49 21.41 18.19
CA VAL A 43 -15.43 22.59 19.08
C VAL A 43 -14.67 23.72 18.40
N GLY A 44 -15.14 24.96 18.59
CA GLY A 44 -14.43 26.14 18.09
C GLY A 44 -13.19 26.45 18.94
N GLU A 45 -12.05 26.69 18.28
CA GLU A 45 -10.81 27.09 18.93
C GLU A 45 -10.67 28.61 18.92
N MET A 46 -10.23 29.19 20.04
CA MET A 46 -9.92 30.61 20.10
C MET A 46 -8.52 30.82 19.55
N ARG A 47 -8.42 31.46 18.39
CA ARG A 47 -7.13 31.84 17.81
C ARG A 47 -6.86 33.30 18.11
N ALA A 48 -5.87 33.55 18.96
CA ALA A 48 -5.29 34.86 19.13
C ALA A 48 -4.30 35.13 17.99
N SER A 49 -4.37 36.32 17.40
CA SER A 49 -3.37 36.83 16.45
C SER A 49 -2.69 38.02 17.08
N ALA A 50 -1.39 38.21 16.84
CA ALA A 50 -0.64 39.36 17.35
C ALA A 50 -1.19 40.71 16.87
N HIS A 51 -1.94 40.72 15.77
CA HIS A 51 -2.43 41.95 15.11
C HIS A 51 -3.95 42.00 14.94
N SER A 52 -4.69 41.06 15.52
CA SER A 52 -6.14 41.01 15.37
C SER A 52 -6.80 40.57 16.67
N ARG A 53 -8.01 41.09 16.90
CA ARG A 53 -8.82 40.64 18.05
C ARG A 53 -8.97 39.12 17.99
N PRO A 54 -8.85 38.41 19.13
CA PRO A 54 -9.04 36.96 19.16
C PRO A 54 -10.36 36.56 18.51
N GLN A 55 -10.29 35.67 17.53
CA GLN A 55 -11.48 35.16 16.84
C GLN A 55 -11.62 33.67 17.09
N ARG A 56 -12.86 33.25 17.32
CA ARG A 56 -13.19 31.83 17.42
C ARG A 56 -13.31 31.26 16.03
N ARG A 57 -12.53 30.23 15.73
CA ARG A 57 -12.52 29.54 14.44
C ARG A 57 -12.85 28.08 14.64
N TRP A 58 -13.80 27.57 13.86
CA TRP A 58 -14.08 26.14 13.83
C TRP A 58 -13.13 25.45 12.84
N PRO A 59 -12.59 24.28 13.19
CA PRO A 59 -11.64 23.55 12.34
C PRO A 59 -12.32 22.96 11.11
N SER A 60 -13.63 22.69 11.17
CA SER A 60 -14.44 22.30 10.02
C SER A 60 -15.83 22.93 10.09
N SER A 61 -16.54 22.85 8.96
CA SER A 61 -17.93 23.25 8.84
C SER A 61 -18.93 22.21 9.37
N ASP A 62 -18.43 21.09 9.90
CA ASP A 62 -19.26 20.05 10.50
C ASP A 62 -19.77 20.53 11.86
N LEU A 63 -21.02 20.18 12.17
CA LEU A 63 -21.62 20.45 13.47
C LEU A 63 -21.09 19.47 14.51
N PHE A 64 -21.07 18.19 14.15
CA PHE A 64 -20.55 17.09 14.95
C PHE A 64 -20.16 15.93 14.03
N ARG A 65 -19.45 14.96 14.58
CA ARG A 65 -19.01 13.76 13.89
C ARG A 65 -19.56 12.52 14.57
N ILE A 66 -19.88 11.51 13.78
CA ILE A 66 -20.32 10.19 14.23
C ILE A 66 -19.30 9.17 13.75
N ASP A 67 -18.78 8.36 14.67
CA ASP A 67 -17.93 7.22 14.39
C ASP A 67 -18.66 5.92 14.80
N ALA A 68 -19.06 5.15 13.78
CA ALA A 68 -19.71 3.86 13.93
C ALA A 68 -18.72 2.68 14.00
N GLY A 69 -17.41 2.95 14.16
CA GLY A 69 -16.37 1.98 14.51
C GLY A 69 -15.27 1.82 13.45
N ALA A 70 -15.58 2.05 12.17
CA ALA A 70 -14.59 1.94 11.08
C ALA A 70 -14.39 3.23 10.29
N CYS A 71 -15.37 4.12 10.34
CA CYS A 71 -15.42 5.36 9.58
C CYS A 71 -16.05 6.47 10.43
N GLU A 72 -15.31 7.58 10.60
CA GLU A 72 -15.85 8.81 11.14
C GLU A 72 -16.48 9.65 10.03
N LEU A 73 -17.74 10.04 10.21
CA LEU A 73 -18.49 10.89 9.29
C LEU A 73 -18.86 12.21 9.96
N GLY A 74 -18.54 13.33 9.31
CA GLY A 74 -18.96 14.67 9.68
C GLY A 74 -20.37 14.97 9.20
N ILE A 75 -21.16 15.61 10.07
CA ILE A 75 -22.53 16.04 9.75
C ILE A 75 -22.57 17.56 9.62
N GLN A 76 -23.01 18.03 8.46
CA GLN A 76 -23.27 19.44 8.20
C GLN A 76 -24.75 19.65 7.88
N ILE A 77 -25.37 20.67 8.49
CA ILE A 77 -26.72 21.11 8.16
C ILE A 77 -26.66 22.59 7.79
N ARG A 78 -27.24 22.97 6.64
CA ARG A 78 -27.21 24.33 6.09
C ARG A 78 -28.43 24.62 5.24
N ASP A 79 -28.66 25.89 4.89
CA ASP A 79 -29.64 26.23 3.86
C ASP A 79 -29.10 25.79 2.48
N LYS A 80 -29.98 25.24 1.64
CA LYS A 80 -29.67 24.90 0.27
C LYS A 80 -29.62 26.20 -0.56
N PRO A 81 -28.46 26.60 -1.09
CA PRO A 81 -28.42 27.77 -1.94
C PRO A 81 -29.02 27.43 -3.31
N LYS A 82 -29.83 28.35 -3.87
CA LYS A 82 -30.24 28.32 -5.26
C LYS A 82 -29.27 29.16 -6.08
N ARG A 83 -28.72 28.53 -7.11
CA ARG A 83 -27.82 29.17 -8.06
C ARG A 83 -28.63 29.96 -9.07
N ILE A 84 -28.39 31.26 -9.17
CA ILE A 84 -28.97 32.14 -10.19
C ILE A 84 -27.84 32.74 -11.04
N PRO A 85 -28.06 33.02 -12.35
CA PRO A 85 -27.10 33.78 -13.14
C PRO A 85 -26.77 35.10 -12.44
N HIS A 86 -25.49 35.44 -12.37
CA HIS A 86 -25.07 36.69 -11.76
C HIS A 86 -25.59 37.88 -12.57
N VAL A 87 -26.12 38.87 -11.87
CA VAL A 87 -26.55 40.15 -12.46
C VAL A 87 -25.61 41.21 -11.92
N ASP A 88 -24.99 41.95 -12.83
CA ASP A 88 -24.04 42.99 -12.46
C ASP A 88 -24.64 43.96 -11.44
N SER A 89 -23.90 44.18 -10.35
CA SER A 89 -24.21 45.24 -9.41
C SER A 89 -24.18 46.61 -10.12
N PRO A 90 -24.98 47.60 -9.68
CA PRO A 90 -24.90 48.96 -10.20
C PRO A 90 -23.48 49.55 -10.16
N ASP A 91 -22.62 49.11 -9.24
CA ASP A 91 -21.21 49.53 -9.19
C ASP A 91 -20.33 48.81 -10.22
N GLU A 92 -20.54 47.51 -10.42
CA GLU A 92 -19.84 46.69 -11.42
C GLU A 92 -20.18 47.13 -12.85
N ALA A 93 -21.46 47.40 -13.10
CA ALA A 93 -21.93 47.98 -14.37
C ALA A 93 -21.28 49.34 -14.64
N ARG A 94 -21.15 50.20 -13.61
CA ARG A 94 -20.48 51.50 -13.73
C ARG A 94 -18.99 51.35 -14.01
N ARG A 95 -18.29 50.44 -13.33
CA ARG A 95 -16.86 50.14 -13.57
C ARG A 95 -16.64 49.59 -14.98
N ARG A 96 -17.49 48.66 -15.41
CA ARG A 96 -17.41 48.08 -16.76
C ARG A 96 -17.69 49.12 -17.85
N ALA A 97 -18.63 50.04 -17.62
CA ALA A 97 -18.89 51.17 -18.51
C ALA A 97 -17.69 52.14 -18.62
N ARG A 98 -16.84 52.23 -17.59
CA ARG A 98 -15.57 52.98 -17.62
C ARG A 98 -14.40 52.22 -18.25
N GLY A 99 -14.64 51.00 -18.75
CA GLY A 99 -13.60 50.15 -19.34
C GLY A 99 -12.68 49.48 -18.31
N GLU A 100 -13.04 49.51 -17.01
CA GLU A 100 -12.27 48.84 -15.97
C GLU A 100 -12.51 47.32 -16.01
N TRP A 101 -11.48 46.53 -15.69
CA TRP A 101 -11.62 45.09 -15.55
C TRP A 101 -12.42 44.76 -14.28
N VAL A 102 -13.56 44.09 -14.44
CA VAL A 102 -14.42 43.65 -13.35
C VAL A 102 -14.56 42.13 -13.40
N TYR A 103 -13.98 41.45 -12.40
CA TYR A 103 -14.23 40.04 -12.18
C TYR A 103 -15.57 39.85 -11.48
N ALA A 104 -16.52 39.26 -12.19
CA ALA A 104 -17.81 38.84 -11.67
C ALA A 104 -17.91 37.32 -11.68
N HIS A 105 -18.42 36.73 -10.60
CA HIS A 105 -18.74 35.30 -10.60
C HIS A 105 -19.84 35.02 -11.62
N LYS A 106 -19.84 33.83 -12.24
CA LYS A 106 -20.89 33.45 -13.21
C LYS A 106 -22.29 33.35 -12.58
N TYR A 107 -22.33 33.12 -11.26
CA TYR A 107 -23.56 32.84 -10.55
C TYR A 107 -23.56 33.48 -9.16
N ASP A 108 -24.74 33.95 -8.75
CA ASP A 108 -25.04 34.29 -7.37
C ASP A 108 -25.79 33.14 -6.69
N PHE A 109 -25.72 33.10 -5.36
CA PHE A 109 -26.35 32.09 -4.53
C PHE A 109 -27.34 32.76 -3.59
N ILE A 110 -28.62 32.48 -3.77
CA ILE A 110 -29.68 32.98 -2.90
C ILE A 110 -30.15 31.88 -1.93
N PRO A 111 -30.47 32.23 -0.68
CA PRO A 111 -31.07 31.30 0.27
C PRO A 111 -32.42 30.80 -0.26
N THR A 112 -32.74 29.52 -0.04
CA THR A 112 -34.03 28.96 -0.46
C THR A 112 -34.97 28.71 0.71
N GLY A 113 -34.47 28.74 1.95
CA GLY A 113 -35.22 28.33 3.12
C GLY A 113 -35.38 26.82 3.24
N LEU A 114 -34.72 26.03 2.38
CA LEU A 114 -34.76 24.56 2.43
C LEU A 114 -33.51 24.04 3.12
N LEU A 115 -33.70 23.23 4.16
CA LEU A 115 -32.55 22.60 4.83
C LEU A 115 -31.88 21.57 3.92
N GLN A 116 -30.56 21.50 4.00
CA GLN A 116 -29.75 20.44 3.40
C GLN A 116 -28.84 19.85 4.47
N LEU A 117 -28.94 18.54 4.66
CA LEU A 117 -28.00 17.75 5.46
C LEU A 117 -26.97 17.09 4.55
N ARG A 118 -25.70 17.16 4.93
CA ARG A 118 -24.58 16.55 4.22
C ARG A 118 -23.76 15.69 5.16
N LEU A 119 -23.35 14.53 4.67
CA LEU A 119 -22.37 13.67 5.31
C LEU A 119 -21.03 13.83 4.61
N TYR A 120 -19.99 13.99 5.42
CA TYR A 120 -18.62 14.17 4.95
C TYR A 120 -17.72 13.08 5.52
N ARG A 121 -16.83 12.55 4.68
CA ARG A 121 -15.67 11.77 5.12
C ARG A 121 -14.43 12.62 4.88
N GLY A 122 -13.90 13.21 5.95
CA GLY A 122 -12.86 14.24 5.83
C GLY A 122 -13.38 15.44 5.03
N THR A 123 -12.80 15.70 3.86
CA THR A 123 -13.21 16.79 2.95
C THR A 123 -14.18 16.36 1.87
N SER A 124 -14.44 15.06 1.72
CA SER A 124 -15.25 14.52 0.63
C SER A 124 -16.72 14.38 1.05
N GLU A 125 -17.64 14.90 0.24
CA GLU A 125 -19.08 14.72 0.44
C GLU A 125 -19.47 13.28 0.07
N GLU A 126 -19.95 12.52 1.06
CA GLU A 126 -20.37 11.12 0.90
C GLU A 126 -21.83 11.02 0.42
N TYR A 127 -22.67 11.92 0.94
CA TYR A 127 -24.09 11.94 0.63
C TYR A 127 -24.73 13.25 1.09
N SER A 128 -25.83 13.64 0.45
CA SER A 128 -26.64 14.75 0.92
C SER A 128 -28.14 14.51 0.77
N TRP A 129 -28.90 15.05 1.72
CA TRP A 129 -30.36 15.06 1.73
C TRP A 129 -30.85 16.49 1.74
N VAL A 130 -31.87 16.75 0.93
CA VAL A 130 -32.53 18.04 0.86
C VAL A 130 -33.94 17.91 1.42
N ASP A 131 -34.29 18.87 2.26
CA ASP A 131 -35.61 19.08 2.83
C ASP A 131 -36.63 19.38 1.73
N ASN A 132 -37.81 18.78 1.84
CA ASN A 132 -38.91 18.97 0.90
C ASN A 132 -40.22 18.65 1.62
N GLU A 133 -41.32 19.23 1.14
CA GLU A 133 -42.64 19.14 1.78
C GLU A 133 -43.14 17.70 1.96
N ARG A 134 -42.74 16.77 1.08
CA ARG A 134 -43.20 15.36 1.12
C ARG A 134 -42.30 14.45 1.96
N ALA A 135 -41.10 14.90 2.27
CA ALA A 135 -40.09 14.10 2.96
C ALA A 135 -39.14 15.07 3.69
N PRO A 136 -39.59 15.60 4.84
CA PRO A 136 -38.79 16.48 5.66
C PRO A 136 -37.56 15.73 6.20
N LEU A 137 -36.52 16.47 6.56
CA LEU A 137 -35.28 15.86 7.06
C LEU A 137 -35.47 15.09 8.37
N GLU A 138 -36.44 15.49 9.18
CA GLU A 138 -36.85 14.82 10.42
C GLU A 138 -37.29 13.38 10.16
N ASP A 139 -38.05 13.13 9.09
CA ASP A 139 -38.52 11.79 8.72
C ASP A 139 -37.41 10.94 8.07
N ARG A 140 -36.27 11.56 7.74
CA ARG A 140 -35.13 10.88 7.10
C ARG A 140 -34.03 10.47 8.08
N VAL A 141 -34.22 10.68 9.38
CA VAL A 141 -33.24 10.33 10.41
C VAL A 141 -32.82 8.87 10.29
N GLU A 142 -33.78 7.94 10.16
CA GLU A 142 -33.48 6.52 10.01
C GLU A 142 -32.65 6.24 8.75
N ALA A 143 -33.00 6.86 7.61
CA ALA A 143 -32.26 6.72 6.36
C ALA A 143 -30.82 7.25 6.47
N ILE A 144 -30.61 8.36 7.18
CA ILE A 144 -29.29 8.93 7.45
C ILE A 144 -28.46 7.97 8.31
N VAL A 145 -29.03 7.47 9.39
CA VAL A 145 -28.36 6.52 10.30
C VAL A 145 -28.00 5.23 9.55
N ASN A 146 -28.93 4.67 8.76
CA ASN A 146 -28.66 3.50 7.92
C ASN A 146 -27.56 3.76 6.87
N ARG A 147 -27.46 4.99 6.34
CA ARG A 147 -26.37 5.36 5.43
C ARG A 147 -25.02 5.41 6.15
N ILE A 148 -24.97 5.90 7.39
CA ILE A 148 -23.75 5.90 8.22
C ILE A 148 -23.29 4.46 8.51
N GLN A 149 -24.21 3.57 8.87
CA GLN A 149 -23.89 2.15 9.07
C GLN A 149 -23.33 1.51 7.79
N LYS A 150 -24.02 1.67 6.65
CA LYS A 150 -23.55 1.13 5.36
C LYS A 150 -22.17 1.63 4.97
N ALA A 151 -21.87 2.91 5.21
CA ALA A 151 -20.56 3.49 4.93
C ALA A 151 -19.46 2.86 5.80
N THR A 152 -19.80 2.43 7.00
CA THR A 152 -18.89 1.74 7.95
C THR A 152 -18.70 0.28 7.56
N ASP A 153 -19.77 -0.43 7.26
CA ASP A 153 -19.73 -1.83 6.82
C ASP A 153 -18.88 -2.00 5.56
N HIS A 154 -19.04 -1.08 4.59
CA HIS A 154 -18.25 -1.07 3.38
C HIS A 154 -16.74 -0.92 3.64
N VAL A 155 -16.34 -0.09 4.62
CA VAL A 155 -14.93 0.04 5.00
C VAL A 155 -14.41 -1.24 5.66
N LEU A 156 -15.22 -1.87 6.52
CA LEU A 156 -14.85 -3.13 7.15
C LEU A 156 -14.68 -4.25 6.12
N GLU A 157 -15.57 -4.33 5.15
CA GLU A 157 -15.49 -5.28 4.04
C GLU A 157 -14.22 -5.10 3.22
N ILE A 158 -13.92 -3.86 2.81
CA ILE A 158 -12.68 -3.54 2.08
C ILE A 158 -11.44 -3.95 2.90
N ARG A 159 -11.39 -3.60 4.19
CA ARG A 159 -10.28 -3.98 5.07
C ARG A 159 -10.15 -5.50 5.22
N ALA A 160 -11.27 -6.22 5.31
CA ALA A 160 -11.26 -7.67 5.38
C ALA A 160 -10.73 -8.31 4.09
N GLN A 161 -11.19 -7.84 2.93
CA GLN A 161 -10.70 -8.28 1.63
C GLN A 161 -9.21 -7.98 1.44
N GLN A 162 -8.74 -6.80 1.85
CA GLN A 162 -7.32 -6.44 1.81
C GLN A 162 -6.47 -7.39 2.66
N ARG A 163 -6.89 -7.68 3.90
CA ARG A 163 -6.17 -8.63 4.77
C ARG A 163 -6.09 -10.03 4.17
N LEU A 164 -7.15 -10.50 3.52
CA LEU A 164 -7.15 -11.80 2.85
C LEU A 164 -6.16 -11.81 1.67
N ARG A 165 -6.17 -10.77 0.83
CA ARG A 165 -5.23 -10.63 -0.29
C ARG A 165 -3.78 -10.54 0.17
N GLU A 166 -3.50 -9.76 1.20
CA GLU A 166 -2.15 -9.64 1.79
C GLU A 166 -1.66 -10.98 2.36
N ALA A 167 -2.54 -11.74 3.02
CA ALA A 167 -2.20 -13.06 3.53
C ALA A 167 -1.90 -14.06 2.41
N GLU A 168 -2.69 -14.04 1.33
CA GLU A 168 -2.48 -14.89 0.15
C GLU A 168 -1.20 -14.52 -0.59
N GLU A 169 -0.96 -13.22 -0.82
CA GLU A 169 0.29 -12.74 -1.42
C GLU A 169 1.51 -13.12 -0.59
N ARG A 170 1.43 -12.99 0.74
CA ARG A 170 2.50 -13.39 1.64
C ARG A 170 2.79 -14.88 1.52
N ARG A 171 1.76 -15.73 1.57
CA ARG A 171 1.90 -17.19 1.38
C ARG A 171 2.55 -17.52 0.03
N ARG A 172 2.11 -16.86 -1.05
CA ARG A 172 2.67 -17.05 -2.39
C ARG A 172 4.14 -16.64 -2.46
N ARG A 173 4.53 -15.52 -1.83
CA ARG A 173 5.92 -15.06 -1.76
C ARG A 173 6.79 -16.03 -0.96
N GLU A 174 6.30 -16.51 0.18
CA GLU A 174 6.98 -17.50 1.01
C GLU A 174 7.18 -18.83 0.25
N GLU A 175 6.17 -19.29 -0.49
CA GLU A 175 6.26 -20.50 -1.30
C GLU A 175 7.28 -20.35 -2.44
N VAL A 176 7.24 -19.22 -3.17
CA VAL A 176 8.22 -18.94 -4.23
C VAL A 176 9.64 -18.86 -3.66
N GLN A 177 9.83 -18.21 -2.51
CA GLN A 177 11.13 -18.11 -1.88
C GLN A 177 11.65 -19.48 -1.43
N ARG A 178 10.77 -20.31 -0.87
CA ARG A 178 11.11 -21.70 -0.49
C ARG A 178 11.50 -22.53 -1.70
N GLN A 179 10.76 -22.44 -2.80
CA GLN A 179 11.10 -23.13 -4.06
C GLN A 179 12.46 -22.64 -4.61
N ARG A 180 12.74 -21.34 -4.54
CA ARG A 180 14.04 -20.78 -4.96
C ARG A 180 15.19 -21.29 -4.10
N GLN A 181 15.03 -21.32 -2.77
CA GLN A 181 16.05 -21.84 -1.86
C GLN A 181 16.33 -23.32 -2.13
N ARG A 182 15.28 -24.14 -2.32
CA ARG A 182 15.41 -25.56 -2.69
C ARG A 182 16.18 -25.72 -4.00
N ALA A 183 15.87 -24.91 -5.01
CA ALA A 183 16.53 -24.97 -6.31
C ALA A 183 18.00 -24.52 -6.28
N VAL A 184 18.33 -23.44 -5.57
CA VAL A 184 19.73 -22.98 -5.38
C VAL A 184 20.56 -24.06 -4.70
N LYS A 185 19.97 -24.73 -3.69
CA LYS A 185 20.62 -25.86 -3.03
C LYS A 185 20.87 -27.01 -4.01
N TYR A 186 19.88 -27.38 -4.81
CA TYR A 186 20.03 -28.42 -5.83
C TYR A 186 21.11 -28.06 -6.86
N ASP A 187 21.12 -26.82 -7.37
CA ASP A 187 22.14 -26.33 -8.30
C ASP A 187 23.56 -26.43 -7.72
N SER A 188 23.73 -26.14 -6.42
CA SER A 188 25.04 -26.28 -5.76
C SER A 188 25.54 -27.73 -5.71
N TRP A 189 24.64 -28.68 -5.52
CA TRP A 189 24.96 -30.12 -5.50
C TRP A 189 25.31 -30.64 -6.90
N VAL A 190 24.55 -30.23 -7.91
CA VAL A 190 24.86 -30.54 -9.32
C VAL A 190 26.21 -29.96 -9.70
N GLY A 191 26.45 -28.68 -9.39
CA GLY A 191 27.73 -28.03 -9.69
C GLY A 191 28.92 -28.67 -8.98
N ALA A 192 28.74 -29.14 -7.74
CA ALA A 192 29.78 -29.90 -7.03
C ALA A 192 30.09 -31.25 -7.70
N LEU A 193 29.05 -31.96 -8.15
CA LEU A 193 29.20 -33.22 -8.88
C LEU A 193 29.92 -33.02 -10.22
N GLU A 194 29.52 -32.02 -10.99
CA GLU A 194 30.15 -31.67 -12.27
C GLU A 194 31.62 -31.25 -12.07
N LEU A 195 31.91 -30.44 -11.05
CA LEU A 195 33.28 -30.04 -10.71
C LEU A 195 34.14 -31.26 -10.33
N MET A 196 33.58 -32.19 -9.55
CA MET A 196 34.27 -33.41 -9.16
C MET A 196 34.60 -34.28 -10.39
N GLN A 197 33.65 -34.43 -11.31
CA GLN A 197 33.84 -35.16 -12.56
C GLN A 197 34.93 -34.52 -13.44
N GLN A 198 34.93 -33.19 -13.60
CA GLN A 198 35.96 -32.47 -14.35
C GLN A 198 37.36 -32.62 -13.73
N ARG A 199 37.46 -32.51 -12.40
CA ARG A 199 38.76 -32.70 -11.71
C ARG A 199 39.27 -34.13 -11.86
N HIS A 200 38.38 -35.12 -11.76
CA HIS A 200 38.72 -36.52 -11.96
C HIS A 200 39.23 -36.79 -13.38
N GLN A 201 38.52 -36.28 -14.39
CA GLN A 201 38.93 -36.41 -15.79
C GLN A 201 40.33 -35.81 -16.03
N ARG A 202 40.56 -34.59 -15.54
CA ARG A 202 41.87 -33.92 -15.67
C ARG A 202 42.98 -34.67 -14.95
N HIS A 203 42.70 -35.24 -13.78
CA HIS A 203 43.67 -36.04 -13.02
C HIS A 203 44.04 -37.32 -13.77
N ALA A 204 43.06 -38.01 -14.35
CA ALA A 204 43.28 -39.19 -15.18
C ALA A 204 44.13 -38.88 -16.41
N GLU A 205 43.80 -37.81 -17.15
CA GLU A 205 44.55 -37.36 -18.33
C GLU A 205 46.01 -37.02 -18.01
N LEU A 206 46.26 -36.31 -16.89
CA LEU A 206 47.61 -35.98 -16.45
C LEU A 206 48.39 -37.24 -16.01
N THR A 207 47.71 -38.20 -15.38
CA THR A 207 48.32 -39.47 -14.98
C THR A 207 48.73 -40.28 -16.19
N GLU A 208 47.87 -40.38 -17.21
CA GLU A 208 48.18 -41.03 -18.48
C GLU A 208 49.33 -40.34 -19.22
N PHE A 209 49.31 -39.00 -19.27
CA PHE A 209 50.40 -38.22 -19.88
C PHE A 209 51.75 -38.47 -19.19
N LEU A 210 51.79 -38.51 -17.85
CA LEU A 210 53.02 -38.82 -17.12
C LEU A 210 53.52 -40.23 -17.39
N ALA A 211 52.65 -41.23 -17.48
CA ALA A 211 53.02 -42.60 -17.83
C ALA A 211 53.63 -42.69 -19.25
N ALA A 212 53.05 -41.95 -20.21
CA ALA A 212 53.60 -41.85 -21.56
C ALA A 212 54.94 -41.09 -21.59
N LEU A 213 55.10 -40.05 -20.76
CA LEU A 213 56.35 -39.29 -20.64
C LEU A 213 57.46 -40.16 -20.06
N GLU A 214 57.19 -40.92 -19.00
CA GLU A 214 58.10 -41.90 -18.40
C GLU A 214 58.60 -42.91 -19.43
N SER A 215 57.68 -43.47 -20.21
CA SER A 215 58.02 -44.46 -21.25
C SER A 215 58.95 -43.89 -22.34
N ARG A 216 58.85 -42.58 -22.63
CA ARG A 216 59.75 -41.90 -23.58
C ARG A 216 61.07 -41.48 -22.96
N THR A 217 61.07 -41.07 -21.69
CA THR A 217 62.30 -40.77 -20.95
C THR A 217 63.20 -42.02 -20.88
N ASP A 218 62.61 -43.21 -20.87
CA ASP A 218 63.37 -44.47 -20.90
C ASP A 218 64.18 -44.70 -22.19
N GLU A 219 63.81 -44.05 -23.29
CA GLU A 219 64.47 -44.13 -24.59
C GLU A 219 65.55 -43.04 -24.77
N VAL A 220 65.68 -42.10 -23.83
CA VAL A 220 66.66 -40.99 -23.92
C VAL A 220 68.06 -41.49 -23.52
N SER A 221 69.00 -41.41 -24.46
CA SER A 221 70.40 -41.82 -24.26
C SER A 221 71.26 -40.80 -23.48
N ASP A 222 70.85 -39.53 -23.43
CA ASP A 222 71.55 -38.47 -22.70
C ASP A 222 71.25 -38.53 -21.21
N SER A 223 72.26 -38.84 -20.40
CA SER A 223 72.13 -39.02 -18.95
C SER A 223 71.74 -37.76 -18.18
N ASP A 224 72.18 -36.59 -18.62
CA ASP A 224 71.88 -35.32 -17.93
C ASP A 224 70.43 -34.89 -18.20
N MET A 225 69.98 -35.08 -19.43
CA MET A 225 68.59 -34.84 -19.81
C MET A 225 67.64 -35.83 -19.13
N ARG A 226 68.01 -37.11 -19.04
CA ARG A 226 67.24 -38.15 -18.35
C ARG A 226 67.05 -37.83 -16.87
N ARG A 227 68.10 -37.38 -16.19
CA ARG A 227 68.03 -36.94 -14.78
C ARG A 227 67.08 -35.75 -14.57
N HIS A 228 67.02 -34.82 -15.52
CA HIS A 228 66.08 -33.69 -15.46
C HIS A 228 64.62 -34.17 -15.59
N PHE A 229 64.36 -35.10 -16.51
CA PHE A 229 63.04 -35.71 -16.67
C PHE A 229 62.62 -36.48 -15.41
N ASP A 230 63.48 -37.32 -14.84
CA ASP A 230 63.19 -38.08 -13.62
C ASP A 230 62.84 -37.16 -12.44
N THR A 231 63.55 -36.04 -12.32
CA THR A 231 63.28 -35.04 -11.28
C THR A 231 61.90 -34.39 -11.48
N PHE A 232 61.56 -34.01 -12.72
CA PHE A 232 60.26 -33.44 -13.04
C PHE A 232 59.11 -34.44 -12.85
N ILE A 233 59.28 -35.68 -13.31
CA ILE A 233 58.31 -36.77 -13.16
C ILE A 233 58.07 -37.06 -11.67
N GLY A 234 59.14 -37.16 -10.86
CA GLY A 234 59.02 -37.38 -9.42
C GLY A 234 58.23 -36.27 -8.71
N TRP A 235 58.50 -35.00 -9.06
CA TRP A 235 57.71 -33.87 -8.57
C TRP A 235 56.25 -33.94 -9.03
N ALA A 236 56.01 -34.22 -10.32
CA ALA A 236 54.68 -34.25 -10.91
C ALA A 236 53.80 -35.37 -10.31
N ARG A 237 54.40 -36.54 -10.02
CA ARG A 237 53.72 -37.66 -9.35
C ARG A 237 53.29 -37.28 -7.93
N GLY A 238 54.17 -36.64 -7.17
CA GLY A 238 53.84 -36.11 -5.84
C GLY A 238 52.75 -35.03 -5.88
N HIS A 239 52.77 -34.17 -6.91
CA HIS A 239 51.72 -33.18 -7.11
C HIS A 239 50.35 -33.82 -7.41
N LEU A 240 50.30 -34.86 -8.26
CA LEU A 240 49.06 -35.57 -8.58
C LEU A 240 48.48 -36.34 -7.38
N GLU A 241 49.32 -36.96 -6.54
CA GLU A 241 48.83 -37.60 -5.31
C GLU A 241 48.26 -36.59 -4.30
N ALA A 242 48.84 -35.39 -4.23
CA ALA A 242 48.37 -34.33 -3.36
C ALA A 242 47.10 -33.65 -3.89
N THR A 243 46.89 -33.67 -5.20
CA THR A 243 45.74 -33.04 -5.88
C THR A 243 44.65 -34.03 -6.30
N ASP A 244 44.72 -35.28 -5.81
CA ASP A 244 43.71 -36.30 -6.08
C ASP A 244 42.31 -35.80 -5.67
N PRO A 245 41.39 -35.66 -6.63
CA PRO A 245 40.05 -35.14 -6.36
C PRO A 245 39.21 -36.04 -5.46
N LEU A 246 39.56 -37.33 -5.31
CA LEU A 246 38.87 -38.26 -4.41
C LEU A 246 39.38 -38.18 -2.97
N ARG A 247 40.59 -37.63 -2.74
CA ARG A 247 41.13 -37.41 -1.39
C ARG A 247 40.50 -36.21 -0.69
N ASN A 248 40.10 -35.19 -1.45
CA ASN A 248 39.42 -34.01 -0.92
C ASN A 248 38.26 -33.60 -1.84
N PRO A 249 37.17 -34.38 -1.84
CA PRO A 249 36.07 -34.14 -2.74
C PRO A 249 35.35 -32.85 -2.33
N PRO A 250 35.04 -31.93 -3.28
CA PRO A 250 34.37 -30.67 -3.01
C PRO A 250 32.86 -30.90 -2.81
N ILE A 251 32.48 -31.71 -1.82
CA ILE A 251 31.08 -32.02 -1.51
C ILE A 251 30.50 -30.86 -0.68
N PRO A 252 29.28 -30.39 -0.96
CA PRO A 252 28.59 -29.42 -0.11
C PRO A 252 28.45 -29.96 1.33
N VAL A 253 28.67 -29.10 2.32
CA VAL A 253 28.59 -29.46 3.76
C VAL A 253 27.14 -29.52 4.27
N GLU A 254 26.20 -28.92 3.52
CA GLU A 254 24.79 -28.90 3.86
C GLU A 254 24.12 -30.26 3.63
N ASP A 255 22.94 -30.47 4.21
CA ASP A 255 22.13 -31.67 3.91
C ASP A 255 21.83 -31.79 2.40
N PRO A 256 21.45 -32.98 1.90
CA PRO A 256 20.94 -33.13 0.55
C PRO A 256 19.78 -32.15 0.24
N PRO A 257 19.59 -31.76 -1.04
CA PRO A 257 18.44 -30.97 -1.42
C PRO A 257 17.16 -31.80 -1.21
N ASP A 258 16.20 -31.20 -0.50
CA ASP A 258 14.84 -31.73 -0.37
C ASP A 258 14.06 -31.41 -1.64
N MET A 259 14.57 -31.74 -2.82
CA MET A 259 13.96 -31.50 -4.13
C MET A 259 14.46 -32.59 -5.07
N ASP A 260 13.55 -33.20 -5.84
CA ASP A 260 13.94 -34.23 -6.80
C ASP A 260 14.36 -33.63 -8.16
N PHE A 261 14.95 -34.48 -9.01
CA PHE A 261 15.44 -34.07 -10.33
C PHE A 261 14.32 -33.55 -11.26
N ALA A 262 13.12 -34.13 -11.19
CA ALA A 262 12.00 -33.75 -12.04
C ALA A 262 11.44 -32.37 -11.62
N GLU A 263 11.31 -32.13 -10.32
CA GLU A 263 10.93 -30.86 -9.71
C GLU A 263 11.92 -29.75 -10.08
N TRP A 264 13.22 -30.04 -10.00
CA TRP A 264 14.28 -29.10 -10.37
C TRP A 264 14.27 -28.75 -11.87
N THR A 265 14.13 -29.76 -12.74
CA THR A 265 14.08 -29.55 -14.20
C THR A 265 12.89 -28.68 -14.57
N HIS A 266 11.71 -28.99 -14.05
CA HIS A 266 10.51 -28.18 -14.26
C HIS A 266 10.67 -26.75 -13.73
N TRP A 267 11.36 -26.57 -12.60
CA TRP A 267 11.66 -25.24 -12.07
C TRP A 267 12.56 -24.42 -13.01
N LYS A 268 13.60 -25.04 -13.59
CA LYS A 268 14.47 -24.39 -14.58
C LYS A 268 13.70 -23.99 -15.84
N GLU A 269 12.91 -24.90 -16.41
CA GLU A 269 12.10 -24.63 -17.60
C GLU A 269 11.15 -23.45 -17.40
N ARG A 270 10.53 -23.32 -16.21
CA ARG A 270 9.68 -22.17 -15.88
C ARG A 270 10.44 -20.85 -15.81
N LEU A 271 11.70 -20.86 -15.37
CA LEU A 271 12.53 -19.65 -15.31
C LEU A 271 12.94 -19.20 -16.71
N GLU A 272 13.37 -20.14 -17.55
CA GLU A 272 13.74 -19.87 -18.93
C GLU A 272 12.56 -19.27 -19.71
N ARG A 273 11.35 -19.80 -19.54
CA ARG A 273 10.13 -19.23 -20.14
C ARG A 273 9.73 -17.85 -19.62
N ARG A 274 10.22 -17.42 -18.46
CA ARG A 274 9.95 -16.09 -17.88
C ARG A 274 11.00 -15.04 -18.26
N ALA A 275 12.10 -15.45 -18.89
CA ALA A 275 13.18 -14.58 -19.33
C ALA A 275 12.99 -14.03 -20.77
N TRP A 276 11.94 -14.47 -21.47
CA TRP A 276 11.48 -14.00 -22.78
C TRP A 276 10.14 -13.27 -22.66
#